data_AF-A0A927RF36-F1
#
_entry.id   AF-A0A927RF36-F1
#
_cell.length_a   1.000
_cell.length_b   1.000
_cell.length_c   1.000
_cell.angle_alpha   90.00
_cell.angle_beta   90.00
_cell.angle_gamma   90.00
#
_symmetry.space_group_name_H-M   'P 1'
#
loop_
_entity.id
_entity.type
_entity.pdbx_description
1 polymer ?
#
loop_
_entity_poly.entity_id
_entity_poly.type
_entity_poly.pdbx_seq_one_letter_code
_entity_poly.pdbx_strand_id
1 'polypeptide(L)'
;MYGLIQALFVVTLVVALHVPLGDYMARALDGARHLRVETAIYRVCGVDPDKEQDWRHYLLALLAFTFASIAALFALFTFQDKLPWSLGHEGMPWRLALHTAVSFTTNTSWQNYAGESTTGHLAVMAGLGTQAFASAAVGICVALALVRGFVRRSTDQLGNFWVDLIRTILRILVPIAVVSGLV
;
A
#
# COMPACT_ATOMS: atom_id res chain seq x y z
N MET A 1 -30.74 -21.58 3.89
CA MET A 1 -30.36 -22.14 2.58
C MET A 1 -29.56 -21.16 1.73
N TYR A 2 -30.05 -19.93 1.49
CA TYR A 2 -29.33 -18.91 0.71
C TYR A 2 -27.93 -18.54 1.23
N GLY A 3 -27.77 -18.42 2.56
CA GLY A 3 -26.45 -18.11 3.15
C GLY A 3 -25.39 -19.21 2.90
N LEU A 4 -25.80 -20.48 2.87
CA LEU A 4 -24.87 -21.59 2.58
C LEU A 4 -24.45 -21.57 1.10
N ILE A 5 -25.38 -21.28 0.20
CA ILE A 5 -25.10 -21.16 -1.24
C ILE A 5 -24.16 -19.98 -1.50
N GLN A 6 -24.42 -18.83 -0.85
CA GLN A 6 -23.55 -17.66 -0.94
C GLN A 6 -22.14 -17.96 -0.40
N ALA A 7 -22.05 -18.61 0.77
CA ALA A 7 -20.76 -18.97 1.36
C ALA A 7 -19.97 -19.92 0.44
N LEU A 8 -20.64 -20.95 -0.10
CA LEU A 8 -20.02 -21.88 -1.03
C LEU A 8 -19.53 -21.16 -2.29
N PHE A 9 -20.35 -20.29 -2.86
CA PHE A 9 -19.99 -19.50 -4.03
C PHE A 9 -18.74 -18.65 -3.79
N VAL A 10 -18.69 -17.91 -2.68
CA VAL A 10 -17.52 -17.08 -2.32
C VAL A 10 -16.27 -17.93 -2.12
N VAL A 11 -16.37 -19.04 -1.37
CA VAL A 11 -15.23 -19.94 -1.13
C VAL A 11 -14.72 -20.54 -2.44
N THR A 12 -15.62 -21.03 -3.30
CA THR A 12 -15.23 -21.59 -4.59
C THR A 12 -14.55 -20.54 -5.47
N LEU A 13 -15.06 -19.31 -5.50
CA LEU A 13 -14.45 -18.23 -6.27
C LEU A 13 -13.04 -17.87 -5.76
N VAL A 14 -12.87 -17.74 -4.44
CA VAL A 14 -11.55 -17.46 -3.83
C VAL A 14 -10.57 -18.59 -4.13
N VAL A 15 -10.99 -19.85 -3.97
CA VAL A 15 -10.15 -21.02 -4.28
C VAL A 15 -9.84 -21.11 -5.78
N ALA A 16 -10.76 -20.73 -6.66
CA ALA A 16 -10.47 -20.71 -8.09
C ALA A 16 -9.46 -19.61 -8.47
N LEU A 17 -9.55 -18.43 -7.83
CA LEU A 17 -8.74 -17.25 -8.18
C LEU A 17 -7.37 -17.21 -7.50
N HIS A 18 -7.17 -17.87 -6.35
CA HIS A 18 -5.91 -17.75 -5.61
C HIS A 18 -4.70 -18.27 -6.38
N VAL A 19 -4.83 -19.35 -7.17
CA VAL A 19 -3.73 -19.91 -7.98
C VAL A 19 -3.32 -18.96 -9.10
N PRO A 20 -4.20 -18.53 -10.03
CA PRO A 20 -3.79 -17.66 -11.12
C PRO A 20 -3.28 -16.30 -10.63
N LEU A 21 -3.88 -15.75 -9.56
CA LEU A 21 -3.42 -14.51 -8.95
C LEU A 21 -2.07 -14.69 -8.27
N GLY A 22 -1.88 -15.76 -7.49
CA GLY A 22 -0.62 -16.06 -6.81
C GLY A 22 0.53 -16.25 -7.80
N ASP A 23 0.30 -17.00 -8.86
CA ASP A 23 1.24 -17.20 -9.96
C ASP A 23 1.61 -15.89 -10.66
N TYR A 24 0.61 -15.03 -10.89
CA TYR A 24 0.85 -13.69 -11.43
C TYR A 24 1.69 -12.84 -10.48
N MET A 25 1.34 -12.79 -9.20
CA MET A 25 2.08 -12.03 -8.18
C MET A 25 3.53 -12.50 -8.09
N ALA A 26 3.79 -13.82 -8.08
CA ALA A 26 5.13 -14.36 -8.07
C ALA A 26 5.96 -13.88 -9.27
N ARG A 27 5.41 -13.97 -10.49
CA ARG A 27 6.09 -13.48 -11.70
C ARG A 27 6.27 -11.97 -11.73
N ALA A 28 5.27 -11.22 -11.27
CA ALA A 28 5.26 -9.77 -11.30
C ALA A 28 6.24 -9.17 -10.28
N LEU A 29 6.39 -9.77 -9.10
CA LEU A 29 7.23 -9.26 -8.03
C LEU A 29 8.68 -9.77 -8.13
N ASP A 30 8.89 -11.00 -8.58
CA ASP A 30 10.24 -11.62 -8.69
C ASP A 30 10.83 -11.57 -10.12
N GLY A 31 10.10 -11.00 -11.08
CA GLY A 31 10.54 -10.91 -12.48
C GLY A 31 11.77 -10.00 -12.69
N ALA A 32 12.62 -10.36 -13.65
CA ALA A 32 13.91 -9.70 -13.91
C ALA A 32 13.83 -8.36 -14.67
N ARG A 33 12.68 -8.02 -15.28
CA ARG A 33 12.55 -6.81 -16.12
C ARG A 33 11.81 -5.69 -15.40
N HIS A 34 12.40 -4.49 -15.39
CA HIS A 34 11.76 -3.27 -14.94
C HIS A 34 10.93 -2.64 -16.06
N LEU A 35 9.74 -2.16 -15.74
CA LEU A 35 8.93 -1.38 -16.68
C LEU A 35 9.52 0.04 -16.80
N ARG A 36 9.32 0.71 -17.94
CA ARG A 36 9.83 2.08 -18.16
C ARG A 36 9.33 3.06 -17.09
N VAL A 37 8.07 2.90 -16.67
CA VAL A 37 7.45 3.70 -15.61
C VAL A 37 8.14 3.45 -14.27
N GLU A 38 8.46 2.20 -13.95
CA GLU A 38 9.20 1.85 -12.73
C GLU A 38 10.60 2.47 -12.73
N THR A 39 11.36 2.32 -13.82
CA THR A 39 12.70 2.89 -13.92
C THR A 39 12.69 4.41 -13.80
N ALA A 40 11.65 5.08 -14.32
CA ALA A 40 11.47 6.51 -14.15
C ALA A 40 11.25 6.88 -12.67
N ILE A 41 10.39 6.14 -11.96
CA ILE A 41 10.13 6.35 -10.53
C ILE A 41 11.39 6.06 -9.71
N TYR A 42 12.10 4.96 -9.97
CA TYR A 42 13.34 4.63 -9.28
C TYR A 42 14.35 5.78 -9.40
N ARG A 43 14.51 6.34 -10.61
CA ARG A 43 15.42 7.45 -10.85
C ARG A 43 15.01 8.73 -10.11
N VAL A 44 13.73 9.08 -10.11
CA VAL A 44 13.21 10.28 -9.41
C VAL A 44 13.36 10.13 -7.90
N CYS A 45 13.13 8.93 -7.38
CA CYS A 45 13.23 8.64 -5.95
C CYS A 45 14.66 8.29 -5.48
N GLY A 46 15.65 8.26 -6.38
CA GLY A 46 17.03 7.85 -6.06
C GLY A 46 17.15 6.38 -5.62
N VAL A 47 16.22 5.53 -6.04
CA VAL A 47 16.24 4.09 -5.76
C VAL A 47 17.15 3.41 -6.76
N ASP A 48 18.15 2.70 -6.26
CA ASP A 48 18.93 1.75 -7.05
C ASP A 48 18.20 0.39 -7.03
N PRO A 49 17.60 -0.05 -8.15
CA PRO A 49 16.83 -1.29 -8.18
C PRO A 49 17.68 -2.56 -8.13
N ASP A 50 18.97 -2.48 -8.46
CA ASP A 50 19.89 -3.63 -8.51
C ASP A 50 20.56 -3.89 -7.16
N LYS A 51 20.45 -2.93 -6.23
CA LYS A 51 20.99 -3.05 -4.88
C LYS A 51 20.03 -3.85 -3.98
N GLU A 52 20.40 -5.09 -3.68
CA GLU A 52 19.70 -5.89 -2.67
C GLU A 52 19.99 -5.39 -1.23
N GLN A 53 19.05 -5.71 -0.34
CA GLN A 53 19.05 -5.35 1.07
C GLN A 53 19.01 -6.62 1.94
N ASP A 54 19.78 -6.62 3.01
CA ASP A 54 19.59 -7.57 4.10
C ASP A 54 18.30 -7.28 4.89
N TRP A 55 17.94 -8.16 5.81
CA TRP A 55 16.74 -8.01 6.63
C TRP A 55 16.70 -6.73 7.46
N ARG A 56 17.85 -6.21 7.91
CA ARG A 56 17.91 -4.99 8.72
C ARG A 56 17.62 -3.78 7.87
N HIS A 57 18.26 -3.68 6.71
CA HIS A 57 18.04 -2.58 5.77
C HIS A 57 16.62 -2.61 5.22
N TYR A 58 16.06 -3.79 4.95
CA TYR A 58 14.67 -3.94 4.53
C TYR A 58 13.70 -3.45 5.61
N LEU A 59 13.89 -3.87 6.87
CA LEU A 59 13.07 -3.45 7.99
C LEU A 59 13.19 -1.94 8.25
N LEU A 60 14.40 -1.39 8.20
CA LEU A 60 14.62 0.05 8.39
C LEU A 60 13.96 0.87 7.28
N ALA A 61 14.03 0.42 6.02
CA ALA A 61 13.35 1.08 4.91
C ALA A 61 11.82 1.05 5.08
N LEU A 62 11.27 -0.10 5.48
CA LEU A 62 9.85 -0.25 5.79
C LEU A 62 9.41 0.69 6.92
N LEU A 63 10.13 0.70 8.04
CA LEU A 63 9.82 1.55 9.19
C LEU A 63 9.93 3.03 8.83
N ALA A 64 10.98 3.43 8.11
CA ALA A 64 11.15 4.80 7.64
C ALA A 64 9.99 5.24 6.74
N PHE A 65 9.57 4.39 5.79
CA PHE A 65 8.41 4.65 4.94
C PHE A 65 7.12 4.77 5.74
N THR A 66 6.94 3.92 6.75
CA THR A 66 5.76 3.92 7.62
C THR A 66 5.68 5.21 8.45
N PHE A 67 6.78 5.60 9.11
CA PHE A 67 6.81 6.85 9.89
C PHE A 67 6.66 8.09 9.01
N ALA A 68 7.28 8.11 7.83
CA ALA A 68 7.11 9.18 6.87
C ALA A 68 5.65 9.29 6.39
N SER A 69 4.98 8.15 6.14
CA SER A 69 3.56 8.10 5.77
C SER A 69 2.65 8.66 6.86
N ILE A 70 2.89 8.27 8.12
CA ILE A 70 2.13 8.82 9.27
C ILE A 70 2.35 10.32 9.37
N ALA A 71 3.59 10.81 9.28
CA ALA A 71 3.90 12.23 9.37
C ALA A 71 3.26 13.03 8.22
N ALA A 72 3.31 12.51 7.00
CA ALA A 72 2.71 13.13 5.82
C ALA A 72 1.17 13.19 5.95
N LEU A 73 0.54 12.09 6.35
CA LEU A 73 -0.92 12.03 6.51
C LEU A 73 -1.41 12.90 7.67
N PHE A 74 -0.67 12.90 8.78
CA PHE A 74 -0.92 13.78 9.91
C PHE A 74 -0.86 15.25 9.51
N ALA A 75 0.19 15.66 8.78
CA ALA A 75 0.32 17.02 8.27
C ALA A 75 -0.81 17.38 7.29
N LEU A 76 -1.16 16.47 6.38
CA LEU A 76 -2.24 16.66 5.41
C LEU A 76 -3.56 16.97 6.11
N PHE A 77 -3.94 16.19 7.13
CA PHE A 77 -5.19 16.42 7.87
C PHE A 77 -5.15 17.63 8.80
N THR A 78 -3.98 17.92 9.39
CA THR A 78 -3.81 19.09 10.26
C THR A 78 -3.93 20.40 9.49
N PHE A 79 -3.45 20.41 8.23
CA PHE A 79 -3.43 21.61 7.38
C PHE A 79 -4.41 21.54 6.21
N GLN A 80 -5.42 20.66 6.26
CA GLN A 80 -6.35 20.47 5.14
C GLN A 80 -7.12 21.75 4.79
N ASP A 81 -7.35 22.63 5.77
CA ASP A 81 -8.00 23.93 5.63
C ASP A 81 -7.27 24.87 4.67
N LYS A 82 -5.94 24.72 4.58
CA LYS A 82 -5.06 25.55 3.73
C LYS A 82 -4.86 24.98 2.33
N LEU A 83 -5.37 23.78 2.08
CA LEU A 83 -5.18 23.07 0.82
C LEU A 83 -6.35 23.32 -0.15
N PRO A 84 -6.12 23.22 -1.47
CA PRO A 84 -7.22 23.31 -2.42
C PRO A 84 -8.21 22.16 -2.22
N TRP A 85 -9.48 22.39 -2.56
CA TRP A 85 -10.56 21.42 -2.37
C TRP A 85 -10.78 20.98 -0.91
N SER A 86 -10.53 21.88 0.05
CA SER A 86 -10.89 21.70 1.46
C SER A 86 -12.41 21.75 1.70
N LEU A 87 -13.18 22.30 0.76
CA LEU A 87 -14.63 22.50 0.85
C LEU A 87 -15.08 23.33 2.08
N GLY A 88 -14.17 24.13 2.65
CA GLY A 88 -14.43 24.89 3.87
C GLY A 88 -14.32 24.08 5.16
N HIS A 89 -13.87 22.82 5.10
CA HIS A 89 -13.57 22.03 6.30
C HIS A 89 -12.29 22.53 6.98
N GLU A 90 -12.33 22.58 8.32
CA GLU A 90 -11.18 22.94 9.15
C GLU A 90 -10.15 21.81 9.24
N GLY A 91 -8.94 22.15 9.68
CA GLY A 91 -7.92 21.18 10.07
C GLY A 91 -8.44 20.25 11.17
N MET A 92 -8.17 18.94 11.04
CA MET A 92 -8.55 18.00 12.09
C MET A 92 -7.83 18.36 13.41
N PRO A 93 -8.51 18.27 14.57
CA PRO A 93 -7.83 18.35 15.86
C PRO A 93 -6.68 17.35 15.93
N TRP A 94 -5.55 17.72 16.51
CA TRP A 94 -4.32 16.93 16.45
C TRP A 94 -4.49 15.45 16.87
N ARG A 95 -5.33 15.17 17.87
CA ARG A 95 -5.61 13.79 18.31
C ARG A 95 -6.31 12.97 17.22
N LEU A 96 -7.26 13.58 16.53
CA LEU A 96 -8.01 12.97 15.43
C LEU A 96 -7.13 12.78 14.20
N ALA A 97 -6.34 13.81 13.85
CA ALA A 97 -5.39 13.74 12.74
C ALA A 97 -4.38 12.61 12.96
N LEU A 98 -3.80 12.51 14.17
CA LEU A 98 -2.82 11.48 14.49
C LEU A 98 -3.46 10.08 14.51
N HIS A 99 -4.63 9.95 15.13
CA HIS A 99 -5.38 8.69 15.15
C HIS A 99 -5.65 8.21 13.71
N THR A 100 -6.19 9.08 12.86
CA THR A 100 -6.52 8.76 11.46
C THR A 100 -5.26 8.42 10.67
N ALA A 101 -4.17 9.17 10.85
CA ALA A 101 -2.90 8.91 10.19
C ALA A 101 -2.34 7.53 10.54
N VAL A 102 -2.26 7.20 11.83
CA VAL A 102 -1.82 5.88 12.29
C VAL A 102 -2.74 4.80 11.75
N SER A 103 -4.06 4.97 11.88
CA SER A 103 -5.03 3.93 11.52
C SER A 103 -5.00 3.55 10.03
N PHE A 104 -4.86 4.52 9.14
CA PHE A 104 -4.76 4.25 7.71
C PHE A 104 -3.38 3.69 7.33
N THR A 105 -2.30 4.21 7.91
CA THR A 105 -0.96 3.65 7.66
C THR A 105 -0.79 2.22 8.20
N THR A 106 -1.46 1.87 9.31
CA THR A 106 -1.49 0.49 9.83
C THR A 106 -2.52 -0.40 9.14
N ASN A 107 -3.11 0.04 8.02
CA ASN A 107 -4.13 -0.66 7.25
C ASN A 107 -5.39 -1.04 8.06
N THR A 108 -5.64 -0.37 9.18
CA THR A 108 -6.79 -0.61 10.05
C THR A 108 -8.02 0.14 9.55
N SER A 109 -7.82 1.34 9.00
CA SER A 109 -8.87 2.19 8.44
C SER A 109 -10.02 2.47 9.42
N TRP A 110 -9.72 2.58 10.72
CA TRP A 110 -10.68 2.99 11.73
C TRP A 110 -10.99 4.48 11.59
N GLN A 111 -12.29 4.80 11.61
CA GLN A 111 -12.79 6.16 11.46
C GLN A 111 -13.69 6.50 12.64
N ASN A 112 -13.27 7.49 13.44
CA ASN A 112 -14.05 8.08 14.54
C ASN A 112 -14.50 9.52 14.20
N TYR A 113 -14.75 9.77 12.91
CA TYR A 113 -15.22 11.04 12.36
C TYR A 113 -16.21 10.75 11.21
N ALA A 114 -17.11 11.69 10.93
CA ALA A 114 -18.00 11.62 9.77
C ALA A 114 -17.27 12.22 8.55
N GLY A 115 -16.99 11.41 7.53
CA GLY A 115 -16.12 11.82 6.41
C GLY A 115 -16.63 13.05 5.67
N GLU A 116 -17.93 13.07 5.36
CA GLU A 116 -18.60 14.11 4.57
C GLU A 116 -18.62 15.48 5.27
N SER A 117 -18.53 15.50 6.60
CA SER A 117 -18.53 16.74 7.37
C SER A 117 -17.14 17.14 7.89
N THR A 118 -16.13 16.29 7.72
CA THR A 118 -14.81 16.47 8.35
C THR A 118 -13.65 16.61 7.36
N THR A 119 -13.80 16.11 6.13
CA THR A 119 -12.68 16.00 5.18
C THR A 119 -12.97 16.63 3.83
N GLY A 120 -12.03 17.44 3.35
CA GLY A 120 -12.02 17.92 1.96
C GLY A 120 -11.67 16.81 0.97
N HIS A 121 -12.05 16.99 -0.30
CA HIS A 121 -11.78 16.00 -1.35
C HIS A 121 -10.28 15.72 -1.52
N LEU A 122 -9.43 16.74 -1.41
CA LEU A 122 -7.99 16.53 -1.52
C LEU A 122 -7.44 15.65 -0.39
N ALA A 123 -7.90 15.86 0.85
CA ALA A 123 -7.45 15.06 1.99
C ALA A 123 -7.85 13.59 1.86
N VAL A 124 -9.06 13.33 1.35
CA VAL A 124 -9.53 11.98 1.05
C VAL A 124 -8.69 11.35 -0.07
N MET A 125 -8.54 12.04 -1.21
CA MET A 125 -7.86 11.49 -2.38
C MET A 125 -6.36 11.29 -2.14
N ALA A 126 -5.66 12.36 -1.73
CA ALA A 126 -4.20 12.34 -1.58
C ALA A 126 -3.75 11.68 -0.27
N GLY A 127 -4.61 11.63 0.75
CA GLY A 127 -4.32 11.00 2.03
C GLY A 127 -4.81 9.56 2.10
N LEU A 128 -6.12 9.40 2.30
CA LEU A 128 -6.74 8.09 2.51
C LEU A 128 -6.62 7.19 1.27
N GLY A 129 -6.84 7.76 0.09
CA GLY A 129 -6.68 7.07 -1.19
C GLY A 129 -5.26 6.53 -1.35
N THR A 130 -4.24 7.36 -1.13
CA THR A 130 -2.84 6.91 -1.17
C THR A 130 -2.55 5.80 -0.16
N GLN A 131 -3.00 5.95 1.09
CA GLN A 131 -2.75 4.94 2.12
C GLN A 131 -3.46 3.62 1.81
N ALA A 132 -4.66 3.61 1.22
CA ALA A 132 -5.34 2.38 0.82
C ALA A 132 -4.49 1.48 -0.12
N PHE A 133 -3.58 2.08 -0.90
CA PHE A 133 -2.58 1.35 -1.68
C PHE A 133 -1.29 1.09 -0.89
N ALA A 134 -0.74 2.12 -0.27
CA ALA A 134 0.57 2.05 0.37
C ALA A 134 0.60 1.08 1.56
N SER A 135 -0.39 1.13 2.46
CA SER A 135 -0.45 0.25 3.64
C SER A 135 -0.65 -1.21 3.24
N ALA A 136 -1.50 -1.47 2.25
CA ALA A 136 -1.70 -2.80 1.68
C ALA A 136 -0.41 -3.33 1.02
N ALA A 137 0.29 -2.48 0.27
CA ALA A 137 1.55 -2.85 -0.37
C ALA A 137 2.63 -3.20 0.65
N VAL A 138 2.75 -2.45 1.75
CA VAL A 138 3.68 -2.77 2.84
C VAL A 138 3.42 -4.17 3.41
N GLY A 139 2.16 -4.55 3.63
CA GLY A 139 1.80 -5.89 4.10
C GLY A 139 2.25 -6.99 3.13
N ILE A 140 2.05 -6.78 1.82
CA ILE A 140 2.50 -7.70 0.77
C ILE A 140 4.03 -7.77 0.72
N CYS A 141 4.74 -6.64 0.85
CA CYS A 141 6.21 -6.61 0.90
C CYS A 141 6.76 -7.45 2.05
N VAL A 142 6.16 -7.38 3.25
CA VAL A 142 6.56 -8.22 4.39
C VAL A 142 6.34 -9.70 4.09
N ALA A 143 5.19 -10.06 3.52
CA ALA A 143 4.91 -11.43 3.12
C ALA A 143 5.91 -11.94 2.06
N LEU A 144 6.27 -11.09 1.10
CA LEU A 144 7.26 -11.40 0.07
C LEU A 144 8.66 -11.61 0.65
N ALA A 145 9.10 -10.71 1.55
CA ALA A 145 10.38 -10.84 2.24
C ALA A 145 10.44 -12.14 3.05
N LEU A 146 9.35 -12.51 3.72
CA LEU A 146 9.24 -13.78 4.45
C LEU A 146 9.35 -14.99 3.51
N VAL A 147 8.61 -14.99 2.39
CA VAL A 147 8.67 -16.06 1.39
C VAL A 147 10.08 -16.18 0.81
N ARG A 148 10.74 -15.06 0.47
CA ARG A 148 12.13 -15.06 -0.01
C ARG A 148 13.10 -15.62 1.04
N GLY A 149 12.88 -15.33 2.33
CA GLY A 149 13.64 -15.88 3.43
C GLY A 149 13.53 -17.42 3.56
N PHE A 150 12.42 -18.02 3.13
CA PHE A 150 12.27 -19.48 3.07
C PHE A 150 12.85 -20.11 1.80
N VAL A 151 12.72 -19.43 0.65
CA VAL A 151 13.08 -19.99 -0.66
C VAL A 151 14.57 -19.83 -0.96
N ARG A 152 15.18 -18.68 -0.63
CA ARG A 152 16.59 -18.40 -0.92
C ARG A 152 17.48 -19.21 0.03
N ARG A 153 18.60 -19.72 -0.49
CA ARG A 153 19.59 -20.50 0.29
C ARG A 153 20.93 -19.79 0.32
N SER A 154 21.58 -19.80 1.48
CA SER A 154 22.96 -19.29 1.67
C SER A 154 23.16 -17.82 1.26
N THR A 155 22.16 -16.97 1.48
CA THR A 155 22.24 -15.52 1.27
C THR A 155 21.56 -14.78 2.43
N ASP A 156 22.05 -13.59 2.75
CA ASP A 156 21.46 -12.65 3.70
C ASP A 156 20.51 -11.65 3.03
N GLN A 157 20.36 -11.70 1.70
CA GLN A 157 19.62 -10.73 0.92
C GLN A 157 18.15 -11.12 0.72
N LEU A 158 17.25 -10.17 1.00
CA LEU A 158 15.79 -10.34 0.89
C LEU A 158 15.16 -9.58 -0.30
N GLY A 159 16.00 -9.01 -1.17
CA GLY A 159 15.58 -8.14 -2.28
C GLY A 159 15.63 -6.67 -1.88
N ASN A 160 14.74 -5.83 -2.40
CA ASN A 160 14.77 -4.39 -2.17
C ASN A 160 13.36 -3.87 -1.86
N PHE A 161 13.16 -3.33 -0.67
CA PHE A 161 11.86 -2.85 -0.19
C PHE A 161 11.21 -1.84 -1.13
N TRP A 162 11.99 -0.90 -1.68
CA TRP A 162 11.47 0.15 -2.56
C TRP A 162 11.01 -0.42 -3.89
N VAL A 163 11.76 -1.39 -4.43
CA VAL A 163 11.38 -2.11 -5.65
C VAL A 163 10.11 -2.93 -5.41
N ASP A 164 10.04 -3.66 -4.30
CA ASP A 164 8.86 -4.46 -3.96
C ASP A 164 7.62 -3.59 -3.77
N LEU A 165 7.76 -2.44 -3.09
CA LEU A 165 6.68 -1.48 -2.87
C LEU A 165 6.14 -0.95 -4.20
N ILE A 166 7.03 -0.46 -5.07
CA ILE A 166 6.66 0.11 -6.37
C ILE A 166 6.03 -0.94 -7.28
N ARG A 167 6.61 -2.16 -7.35
CA ARG A 167 6.05 -3.26 -8.14
C ARG A 167 4.69 -3.71 -7.61
N THR A 168 4.53 -3.80 -6.30
CA THR A 168 3.25 -4.16 -5.68
C THR A 168 2.16 -3.16 -6.02
N ILE A 169 2.45 -1.86 -5.90
CA ILE A 169 1.48 -0.82 -6.24
C ILE A 169 1.16 -0.84 -7.74
N LEU A 170 2.17 -0.79 -8.62
CA LEU A 170 1.97 -0.59 -10.05
C LEU A 170 1.51 -1.84 -10.81
N ARG A 171 1.98 -3.02 -10.41
CA ARG A 171 1.66 -4.28 -11.12
C ARG A 171 0.48 -5.01 -10.50
N ILE A 172 0.24 -4.86 -9.20
CA ILE A 172 -0.82 -5.62 -8.51
C ILE A 172 -1.99 -4.72 -8.17
N LEU A 173 -1.78 -3.75 -7.28
CA LEU A 173 -2.89 -3.02 -6.67
C LEU A 173 -3.59 -2.07 -7.66
N VAL A 174 -2.83 -1.26 -8.41
CA VAL A 174 -3.41 -0.31 -9.38
C VAL A 174 -4.20 -1.02 -10.48
N PRO A 175 -3.68 -2.07 -11.16
CA PRO A 175 -4.46 -2.76 -12.19
C PRO A 175 -5.75 -3.39 -11.63
N ILE A 176 -5.67 -4.04 -10.45
CA ILE A 176 -6.86 -4.63 -9.80
C ILE A 176 -7.86 -3.54 -9.42
N ALA A 177 -7.41 -2.41 -8.88
CA ALA A 177 -8.28 -1.30 -8.50
C ALA A 177 -8.95 -0.64 -9.70
N VAL A 178 -8.23 -0.47 -10.83
CA VAL A 178 -8.80 0.08 -12.06
C VAL A 178 -9.87 -0.84 -12.64
N VAL A 179 -9.59 -2.15 -12.72
CA VAL A 179 -10.59 -3.11 -13.22
C VAL A 179 -11.80 -3.15 -12.29
N SER A 180 -11.58 -3.23 -10.98
CA SER A 180 -12.67 -3.27 -9.98
C SER A 180 -13.47 -1.97 -9.94
N GLY A 181 -12.87 -0.82 -10.21
CA GLY A 181 -13.54 0.48 -10.18
C GLY A 181 -14.38 0.78 -11.44
N LEU A 182 -14.19 0.01 -12.52
CA LEU A 182 -14.96 0.16 -13.76
C LEU A 182 -16.21 -0.73 -13.82
N VAL A 183 -16.28 -1.75 -12.96
CA VAL A 183 -17.38 -2.74 -12.88
C VAL A 183 -18.32 -2.34 -11.76
#